data_AF-A0A958TET3-F1
#
_entry.id   AF-A0A958TET3-F1
#
_cell.length_a   1.000
_cell.length_b   1.000
_cell.length_c   1.000
_cell.angle_alpha   90.00
_cell.angle_beta   90.00
_cell.angle_gamma   90.00
#
_symmetry.space_group_name_H-M   'P 1'
#
loop_
_entity.id
_entity.type
_entity.pdbx_description
1 polymer ?
#
loop_
_entity_poly.entity_id
_entity_poly.type
_entity_poly.pdbx_seq_one_letter_code
_entity_poly.pdbx_strand_id
1 'polypeptide(L)'
;MRKVLFITWDGPQTSYLEGLFLPIFGAVSEKSDFHFHVMQFGWADASKQAVILKAAESVGIPYTFISVHRKPLVTLGTAFTIFKGSRVITDYCNKNGIDILMPRSTFPAMMVLRMKTKLPIVFDADGLPLEERLDFSGLSAKSKQYLFLKSKERQMLFQAHHIITRSQKAIDWHLKAFPSLDAAKFSVVINGRDAERFRPNDEKRKQFRKELGIHEDDEVFVYCGSLGPQYGWSQMMAVFEGYRHLRPKSLFYILTGNMEYAHQNVPKHLASSSIIRKVSFQEVPKYLNMADVGFAIREPLPSMKGVAPIKLGEYLLCGLFVVASKGIGDTDRILEKVPGSIVFDHDQDGAVEETVQALLNRTFDYREANRKVGVAYFSLAESAASYLRALNRIV
;
A
#
# COMPACT_ATOMS: atom_id res chain seq x y z
N MET A 1 -20.24 -3.82 -21.95
CA MET A 1 -19.80 -2.87 -20.93
C MET A 1 -20.35 -3.28 -19.57
N ARG A 2 -19.50 -3.68 -18.61
CA ARG A 2 -19.87 -4.08 -17.25
C ARG A 2 -19.42 -3.00 -16.27
N LYS A 3 -20.35 -2.40 -15.52
CA LYS A 3 -20.06 -1.33 -14.55
C LYS A 3 -19.77 -1.90 -13.17
N VAL A 4 -18.58 -1.61 -12.65
CA VAL A 4 -18.09 -2.04 -11.34
C VAL A 4 -18.14 -0.88 -10.37
N LEU A 5 -18.88 -1.01 -9.27
CA LEU A 5 -18.88 -0.02 -8.20
C LEU A 5 -17.87 -0.42 -7.11
N PHE A 6 -16.72 0.27 -7.10
CA PHE A 6 -15.74 0.17 -6.04
C PHE A 6 -16.16 1.02 -4.84
N ILE A 7 -16.32 0.39 -3.68
CA ILE A 7 -16.80 1.03 -2.46
C ILE A 7 -15.69 0.98 -1.43
N THR A 8 -15.20 2.14 -1.00
CA THR A 8 -14.07 2.24 -0.07
C THR A 8 -14.41 3.10 1.14
N TRP A 9 -13.68 2.88 2.24
CA TRP A 9 -13.79 3.63 3.47
C TRP A 9 -12.40 4.07 3.93
N ASP A 10 -12.08 5.35 3.79
CA ASP A 10 -10.71 5.84 4.04
C ASP A 10 -10.70 7.17 4.81
N GLY A 11 -9.61 7.37 5.54
CA GLY A 11 -9.31 8.64 6.21
C GLY A 11 -8.52 9.62 5.32
N PRO A 12 -8.48 10.91 5.69
CA PRO A 12 -7.81 11.97 4.92
C PRO A 12 -6.31 11.76 4.74
N GLN A 13 -5.68 10.98 5.62
CA GLN A 13 -4.24 10.75 5.64
C GLN A 13 -3.77 9.81 4.52
N THR A 14 -4.69 9.12 3.85
CA THR A 14 -4.37 8.11 2.82
C THR A 14 -4.34 8.74 1.43
N SER A 15 -3.56 8.14 0.52
CA SER A 15 -3.50 8.53 -0.89
C SER A 15 -3.79 7.36 -1.83
N TYR A 16 -4.51 6.35 -1.34
CA TYR A 16 -4.75 5.11 -2.07
C TYR A 16 -5.61 5.30 -3.31
N LEU A 17 -6.62 6.17 -3.28
CA LEU A 17 -7.47 6.40 -4.45
C LEU A 17 -6.68 7.06 -5.58
N GLU A 18 -6.16 8.27 -5.35
CA GLU A 18 -5.48 9.06 -6.37
C GLU A 18 -4.12 8.49 -6.79
N GLY A 19 -3.44 7.78 -5.88
CA GLY A 19 -2.14 7.22 -6.16
C GLY A 19 -2.21 5.82 -6.79
N LEU A 20 -3.12 4.98 -6.32
CA LEU A 20 -3.09 3.53 -6.59
C LEU A 20 -4.34 3.07 -7.36
N PHE A 21 -5.52 3.16 -6.77
CA PHE A 21 -6.72 2.53 -7.32
C PHE A 21 -7.23 3.19 -8.59
N LEU A 22 -7.32 4.52 -8.65
CA LEU A 22 -7.82 5.24 -9.83
C LEU A 22 -6.93 4.98 -11.06
N PRO A 23 -5.59 5.07 -10.98
CA PRO A 23 -4.73 4.66 -12.10
C PRO A 23 -4.95 3.21 -12.55
N ILE A 24 -5.04 2.26 -11.61
CA ILE A 24 -5.25 0.83 -11.94
C ILE A 24 -6.58 0.65 -12.66
N PHE A 25 -7.65 1.22 -12.12
CA PHE A 25 -9.00 1.11 -12.70
C PHE A 25 -9.10 1.78 -14.07
N GLY A 26 -8.42 2.91 -14.27
CA GLY A 26 -8.28 3.54 -15.59
C GLY A 26 -7.62 2.59 -16.58
N ALA A 27 -6.46 2.04 -16.23
CA ALA A 27 -5.72 1.10 -17.08
C ALA A 27 -6.49 -0.22 -17.34
N VAL A 28 -7.34 -0.67 -16.41
CA VAL A 28 -8.25 -1.81 -16.63
C VAL A 28 -9.36 -1.44 -17.62
N SER A 29 -9.94 -0.24 -17.49
CA SER A 29 -11.03 0.24 -18.34
C SER A 29 -10.57 0.51 -19.78
N GLU A 30 -9.32 0.92 -19.97
CA GLU A 30 -8.72 1.10 -21.31
C GLU A 30 -8.53 -0.22 -22.07
N LYS A 31 -8.40 -1.34 -21.35
CA LYS A 31 -8.03 -2.65 -21.91
C LYS A 31 -9.17 -3.66 -21.88
N SER A 32 -10.37 -3.27 -21.46
CA SER A 32 -11.49 -4.20 -21.28
C SER A 32 -12.85 -3.52 -21.27
N ASP A 33 -13.91 -4.33 -21.19
CA ASP A 33 -15.29 -3.87 -21.04
C ASP A 33 -15.67 -3.49 -19.60
N PHE A 34 -14.75 -3.53 -18.63
CA PHE A 34 -15.03 -3.13 -17.25
C PHE A 34 -14.86 -1.64 -17.07
N HIS A 35 -15.90 -0.96 -16.59
CA HIS A 35 -15.85 0.46 -16.27
C HIS A 35 -16.12 0.70 -14.79
N PHE A 36 -15.24 1.44 -14.14
CA PHE A 36 -15.32 1.64 -12.70
C PHE A 36 -16.09 2.90 -12.34
N HIS A 37 -16.85 2.79 -11.26
CA HIS A 37 -17.38 3.88 -10.47
C HIS A 37 -16.75 3.78 -9.07
N VAL A 38 -16.44 4.91 -8.43
CA VAL A 38 -15.87 4.94 -7.08
C VAL A 38 -16.80 5.67 -6.13
N MET A 39 -17.18 4.99 -5.04
CA MET A 39 -17.88 5.58 -3.91
C MET A 39 -16.99 5.52 -2.66
N GLN A 40 -16.52 6.68 -2.19
CA GLN A 40 -15.71 6.79 -0.98
C GLN A 40 -16.56 7.26 0.20
N PHE A 41 -16.55 6.48 1.27
CA PHE A 41 -16.98 6.92 2.59
C PHE A 41 -15.77 7.46 3.35
N GLY A 42 -15.83 8.70 3.84
CA GLY A 42 -14.71 9.29 4.56
C GLY A 42 -15.03 10.58 5.30
N TRP A 43 -14.01 11.17 5.90
CA TRP A 43 -14.09 12.46 6.62
C TRP A 43 -12.98 13.42 6.16
N ALA A 44 -12.59 13.31 4.89
CA ALA A 44 -11.65 14.21 4.26
C ALA A 44 -12.25 15.62 4.10
N ASP A 45 -11.41 16.65 4.19
CA ASP A 45 -11.82 18.03 3.91
C ASP A 45 -12.02 18.27 2.40
N ALA A 46 -12.57 19.43 2.06
CA ALA A 46 -12.85 19.79 0.66
C ALA A 46 -11.59 19.83 -0.22
N SER A 47 -10.44 20.19 0.34
CA SER A 47 -9.16 20.26 -0.39
C SER A 47 -8.72 18.86 -0.83
N LYS A 48 -8.73 17.91 0.11
CA LYS A 48 -8.41 16.51 -0.18
C LYS A 48 -9.42 15.87 -1.12
N GLN A 49 -10.71 16.17 -0.96
CA GLN A 49 -11.75 15.71 -1.88
C GLN A 49 -11.53 16.21 -3.31
N ALA A 50 -11.15 17.48 -3.49
CA ALA A 50 -10.86 18.06 -4.81
C ALA A 50 -9.67 17.38 -5.50
N VAL A 51 -8.62 17.00 -4.74
CA VAL A 51 -7.49 16.24 -5.28
C VAL A 51 -7.94 14.88 -5.82
N ILE A 52 -8.78 14.15 -5.08
CA ILE A 52 -9.29 12.83 -5.50
C ILE A 52 -10.23 12.97 -6.70
N LEU A 53 -11.12 13.97 -6.70
CA LEU A 53 -12.03 14.24 -7.80
C LEU A 53 -11.26 14.52 -9.09
N LYS A 54 -10.26 15.41 -9.04
CA LYS A 54 -9.40 15.71 -10.20
C LYS A 54 -8.66 14.47 -10.70
N ALA A 55 -8.18 13.61 -9.80
CA ALA A 55 -7.56 12.35 -10.18
C ALA A 55 -8.56 11.41 -10.88
N ALA A 56 -9.79 11.29 -10.37
CA ALA A 56 -10.82 10.45 -10.95
C ALA A 56 -11.26 10.96 -12.34
N GLU A 57 -11.42 12.28 -12.50
CA GLU A 57 -11.72 12.93 -13.79
C GLU A 57 -10.63 12.66 -14.83
N SER A 58 -9.35 12.69 -14.41
CA SER A 58 -8.22 12.46 -15.32
C SER A 58 -8.18 11.06 -15.95
N VAL A 59 -8.86 10.09 -15.34
CA VAL A 59 -9.00 8.71 -15.84
C VAL A 59 -10.45 8.35 -16.21
N GLY A 60 -11.35 9.34 -16.27
CA GLY A 60 -12.75 9.15 -16.68
C GLY A 60 -13.60 8.31 -15.72
N ILE A 61 -13.26 8.25 -14.43
CA ILE A 61 -13.97 7.45 -13.42
C ILE A 61 -14.97 8.33 -12.65
N PRO A 62 -16.28 8.02 -12.66
CA PRO A 62 -17.25 8.69 -11.81
C PRO A 62 -16.93 8.49 -10.33
N TYR A 63 -16.78 9.61 -9.62
CA TYR A 63 -16.43 9.64 -8.20
C TYR A 63 -17.55 10.23 -7.35
N THR A 64 -17.84 9.60 -6.21
CA THR A 64 -18.84 10.07 -5.25
C THR A 64 -18.29 9.97 -3.83
N PHE A 65 -18.31 11.08 -3.10
CA PHE A 65 -17.89 11.13 -1.71
C PHE A 65 -19.10 11.17 -0.76
N ILE A 66 -19.08 10.33 0.28
CA ILE A 66 -20.11 10.26 1.31
C ILE A 66 -19.48 10.54 2.68
N SER A 67 -19.93 11.62 3.32
CA SER A 67 -19.40 12.03 4.62
C SER A 67 -19.75 11.06 5.75
N VAL A 68 -18.72 10.58 6.45
CA VAL A 68 -18.79 9.79 7.67
C VAL A 68 -18.81 10.73 8.87
N HIS A 69 -19.87 10.68 9.66
CA HIS A 69 -19.97 11.47 10.88
C HIS A 69 -19.17 10.80 11.99
N ARG A 70 -18.35 11.59 12.71
CA ARG A 70 -17.49 11.08 13.81
C ARG A 70 -17.88 11.62 15.20
N LYS A 71 -18.96 12.40 15.28
CA LYS A 71 -19.50 13.02 16.50
C LYS A 71 -20.92 12.49 16.80
N PRO A 72 -21.38 12.48 18.07
CA PRO A 72 -20.61 12.75 19.30
C PRO A 72 -19.64 11.61 19.65
N LEU A 73 -19.92 10.39 19.20
CA LEU A 73 -19.05 9.21 19.36
C LEU A 73 -18.76 8.58 17.99
N VAL A 74 -17.50 8.26 17.73
CA VAL A 74 -17.05 7.67 16.46
C VAL A 74 -17.78 6.37 16.14
N THR A 75 -18.05 5.54 17.15
CA THR A 75 -18.74 4.26 17.02
C THR A 75 -20.19 4.42 16.58
N LEU A 76 -20.93 5.36 17.17
CA LEU A 76 -22.31 5.68 16.78
C LEU A 76 -22.38 6.23 15.37
N GLY A 77 -21.48 7.17 15.04
CA GLY A 77 -21.39 7.72 13.70
C GLY A 77 -21.04 6.67 12.64
N THR A 78 -20.16 5.72 12.97
CA THR A 78 -19.84 4.57 12.11
C THR A 78 -21.06 3.67 11.89
N ALA A 79 -21.76 3.28 12.95
CA ALA A 79 -22.95 2.42 12.86
C ALA A 79 -24.07 3.08 12.05
N PHE A 80 -24.34 4.36 12.29
CA PHE A 80 -25.30 5.16 11.51
C PHE A 80 -24.91 5.20 10.03
N THR A 81 -23.63 5.44 9.74
CA THR A 81 -23.15 5.49 8.35
C THR A 81 -23.24 4.14 7.67
N ILE A 82 -22.97 3.02 8.35
CA ILE A 82 -23.17 1.66 7.78
C ILE A 82 -24.65 1.43 7.44
N PHE A 83 -25.57 1.85 8.31
CA PHE A 83 -27.00 1.72 8.06
C PHE A 83 -27.44 2.55 6.84
N LYS A 84 -27.13 3.84 6.83
CA LYS A 84 -27.49 4.76 5.74
C LYS A 84 -26.78 4.42 4.43
N GLY A 85 -25.50 4.06 4.52
CA GLY A 85 -24.63 3.73 3.39
C GLY A 85 -25.16 2.57 2.56
N SER A 86 -25.77 1.56 3.20
CA SER A 86 -26.41 0.45 2.49
C SER A 86 -27.49 0.94 1.52
N ARG A 87 -28.31 1.91 1.93
CA ARG A 87 -29.37 2.49 1.10
C ARG A 87 -28.81 3.37 -0.02
N VAL A 88 -27.81 4.20 0.32
CA VAL A 88 -27.09 5.06 -0.63
C VAL A 88 -26.45 4.23 -1.76
N ILE A 89 -25.82 3.10 -1.41
CA ILE A 89 -25.22 2.20 -2.41
C ILE A 89 -26.31 1.60 -3.30
N THR A 90 -27.43 1.12 -2.73
CA THR A 90 -28.57 0.60 -3.51
C THR A 90 -29.12 1.65 -4.49
N ASP A 91 -29.37 2.87 -4.02
CA ASP A 91 -29.90 3.95 -4.86
C ASP A 91 -28.92 4.30 -5.99
N TYR A 92 -27.62 4.32 -5.68
CA TYR A 92 -26.57 4.52 -6.68
C TYR A 92 -26.52 3.40 -7.72
N CYS A 93 -26.64 2.14 -7.29
CA CYS A 93 -26.64 0.99 -8.19
C CYS A 93 -27.79 1.06 -9.18
N ASN A 94 -29.00 1.34 -8.69
CA ASN A 94 -30.20 1.46 -9.52
C ASN A 94 -30.10 2.65 -10.50
N LYS A 95 -29.62 3.81 -10.02
CA LYS A 95 -29.49 5.02 -10.84
C LYS A 95 -28.48 4.86 -11.98
N ASN A 96 -27.35 4.18 -11.73
CA ASN A 96 -26.24 4.11 -12.68
C ASN A 96 -26.18 2.79 -13.46
N GLY A 97 -27.06 1.83 -13.14
CA GLY A 97 -27.05 0.50 -13.74
C GLY A 97 -25.77 -0.26 -13.42
N ILE A 98 -25.42 -0.37 -12.13
CA ILE A 98 -24.23 -1.09 -11.68
C ILE A 98 -24.44 -2.61 -11.81
N ASP A 99 -23.46 -3.29 -12.42
CA ASP A 99 -23.50 -4.72 -12.65
C ASP A 99 -22.76 -5.52 -11.58
N ILE A 100 -21.69 -4.96 -11.00
CA ILE A 100 -20.79 -5.63 -10.06
C ILE A 100 -20.49 -4.73 -8.87
N LEU A 101 -20.59 -5.28 -7.66
CA LEU A 101 -20.20 -4.60 -6.43
C LEU A 101 -18.80 -5.02 -6.01
N MET A 102 -17.95 -4.04 -5.70
CA MET A 102 -16.59 -4.26 -5.25
C MET A 102 -16.31 -3.56 -3.91
N PRO A 103 -16.84 -4.07 -2.79
CA PRO A 103 -16.54 -3.52 -1.48
C PRO A 103 -15.10 -3.83 -1.08
N ARG A 104 -14.36 -2.79 -0.65
CA ARG A 104 -13.02 -2.92 -0.09
C ARG A 104 -13.06 -2.90 1.43
N SER A 105 -12.43 -3.89 2.06
CA SER A 105 -12.25 -3.97 3.52
C SER A 105 -13.57 -4.10 4.31
N THR A 106 -13.50 -4.06 5.65
CA THR A 106 -14.59 -4.54 6.53
C THR A 106 -15.88 -3.71 6.46
N PHE A 107 -15.82 -2.38 6.50
CA PHE A 107 -17.04 -1.56 6.60
C PHE A 107 -17.85 -1.49 5.30
N PRO A 108 -17.25 -1.27 4.12
CA PRO A 108 -17.96 -1.42 2.85
C PRO A 108 -18.57 -2.81 2.68
N ALA A 109 -17.84 -3.86 3.07
CA ALA A 109 -18.38 -5.22 3.05
C ALA A 109 -19.64 -5.36 3.91
N MET A 110 -19.64 -4.81 5.13
CA MET A 110 -20.81 -4.80 5.99
C MET A 110 -22.01 -4.06 5.38
N MET A 111 -21.80 -2.96 4.65
CA MET A 111 -22.89 -2.28 3.95
C MET A 111 -23.46 -3.14 2.83
N VAL A 112 -22.61 -3.78 2.02
CA VAL A 112 -23.04 -4.68 0.93
C VAL A 112 -23.80 -5.90 1.48
N LEU A 113 -23.32 -6.52 2.57
CA LEU A 113 -24.03 -7.61 3.24
C LEU A 113 -25.46 -7.23 3.68
N ARG A 114 -25.66 -5.96 4.06
CA ARG A 114 -26.98 -5.47 4.50
C ARG A 114 -27.94 -5.21 3.34
N MET A 115 -27.43 -4.94 2.14
CA MET A 115 -28.27 -4.72 0.95
C MET A 115 -29.05 -5.96 0.55
N LYS A 116 -28.56 -7.17 0.88
CA LYS A 116 -29.12 -8.45 0.40
C LYS A 116 -29.29 -8.47 -1.13
N THR A 117 -28.32 -7.90 -1.82
CA THR A 117 -28.30 -7.75 -3.28
C THR A 117 -28.13 -9.08 -4.00
N LYS A 118 -28.60 -9.14 -5.25
CA LYS A 118 -28.34 -10.24 -6.19
C LYS A 118 -27.17 -9.95 -7.14
N LEU A 119 -26.62 -8.73 -7.11
CA LEU A 119 -25.47 -8.37 -7.95
C LEU A 119 -24.25 -9.21 -7.55
N PRO A 120 -23.45 -9.68 -8.52
CA PRO A 120 -22.14 -10.27 -8.25
C PRO A 120 -21.28 -9.39 -7.35
N ILE A 121 -20.57 -10.03 -6.41
CA ILE A 121 -19.72 -9.36 -5.43
C ILE A 121 -18.27 -9.80 -5.61
N VAL A 122 -17.39 -8.81 -5.79
CA VAL A 122 -15.93 -8.94 -5.76
C VAL A 122 -15.44 -8.35 -4.46
N PHE A 123 -15.17 -9.18 -3.46
CA PHE A 123 -14.67 -8.65 -2.21
C PHE A 123 -13.18 -8.32 -2.32
N ASP A 124 -12.83 -7.05 -2.19
CA ASP A 124 -11.45 -6.60 -2.07
C ASP A 124 -11.01 -6.71 -0.60
N ALA A 125 -10.49 -7.88 -0.26
CA ALA A 125 -9.89 -8.21 1.04
C ALA A 125 -8.49 -7.59 1.13
N ASP A 126 -8.46 -6.27 1.11
CA ASP A 126 -7.24 -5.47 1.12
C ASP A 126 -6.53 -5.56 2.48
N GLY A 127 -5.52 -6.44 2.54
CA GLY A 127 -4.76 -6.71 3.76
C GLY A 127 -5.52 -7.57 4.77
N LEU A 128 -5.09 -7.48 6.03
CA LEU A 128 -5.73 -8.14 7.17
C LEU A 128 -6.09 -7.07 8.22
N PRO A 129 -7.05 -6.18 7.92
CA PRO A 129 -7.29 -4.96 8.70
C PRO A 129 -7.75 -5.22 10.14
N LEU A 130 -8.37 -6.37 10.43
CA LEU A 130 -8.75 -6.74 11.79
C LEU A 130 -7.53 -7.17 12.60
N GLU A 131 -6.66 -7.98 12.00
CA GLU A 131 -5.38 -8.40 12.53
C GLU A 131 -4.44 -7.20 12.72
N GLU A 132 -4.40 -6.24 11.80
CA GLU A 132 -3.59 -5.01 11.97
C GLU A 132 -4.01 -4.24 13.23
N ARG A 133 -5.29 -4.27 13.60
CA ARG A 133 -5.79 -3.66 14.82
C ARG A 133 -5.43 -4.45 16.07
N LEU A 134 -5.28 -5.78 15.98
CA LEU A 134 -4.73 -6.60 17.06
C LEU A 134 -3.27 -6.24 17.29
N ASP A 135 -2.50 -6.19 16.20
CA ASP A 135 -1.05 -5.99 16.22
C ASP A 135 -0.64 -4.57 16.65
N PHE A 136 -1.33 -3.54 16.17
CA PHE A 136 -0.86 -2.14 16.31
C PHE A 136 -1.83 -1.18 17.01
N SER A 137 -3.07 -1.60 17.31
CA SER A 137 -4.08 -0.72 17.93
C SER A 137 -4.57 -1.17 19.30
N GLY A 138 -4.04 -2.28 19.83
CA GLY A 138 -4.45 -2.84 21.13
C GLY A 138 -5.84 -3.48 21.14
N LEU A 139 -6.42 -3.79 19.98
CA LEU A 139 -7.69 -4.53 19.92
C LEU A 139 -7.47 -5.94 20.47
N SER A 140 -8.36 -6.40 21.36
CA SER A 140 -8.29 -7.77 21.85
C SER A 140 -9.05 -8.73 20.93
N ALA A 141 -8.43 -9.88 20.63
CA ALA A 141 -9.08 -10.99 19.91
C ALA A 141 -10.28 -11.59 20.67
N LYS A 142 -10.41 -11.31 21.97
CA LYS A 142 -11.56 -11.72 22.80
C LYS A 142 -12.66 -10.65 22.86
N SER A 143 -12.42 -9.46 22.32
CA SER A 143 -13.40 -8.36 22.38
C SER A 143 -14.63 -8.68 21.53
N LYS A 144 -15.82 -8.30 22.03
CA LYS A 144 -17.07 -8.40 21.27
C LYS A 144 -16.99 -7.66 19.92
N GLN A 145 -16.25 -6.55 19.88
CA GLN A 145 -15.99 -5.79 18.65
C GLN A 145 -15.24 -6.64 17.62
N TYR A 146 -14.12 -7.26 18.02
CA TYR A 146 -13.35 -8.12 17.12
C TYR A 146 -14.18 -9.30 16.62
N LEU A 147 -14.84 -10.03 17.53
CA LEU A 147 -15.64 -11.20 17.18
C LEU A 147 -16.78 -10.85 16.20
N PHE A 148 -17.45 -9.71 16.41
CA PHE A 148 -18.48 -9.22 15.51
C PHE A 148 -17.91 -8.88 14.12
N LEU A 149 -16.81 -8.12 14.05
CA LEU A 149 -16.21 -7.75 12.76
C LEU A 149 -15.66 -8.97 12.02
N LYS A 150 -15.05 -9.92 12.74
CA LYS A 150 -14.57 -11.19 12.18
C LYS A 150 -15.70 -12.05 11.64
N SER A 151 -16.85 -12.06 12.32
CA SER A 151 -18.07 -12.71 11.82
C SER A 151 -18.56 -12.07 10.51
N LYS A 152 -18.47 -10.74 10.37
CA LYS A 152 -18.83 -10.03 9.13
C LYS A 152 -17.84 -10.24 8.00
N GLU A 153 -16.55 -10.27 8.29
CA GLU A 153 -15.52 -10.68 7.32
C GLU A 153 -15.79 -12.11 6.83
N ARG A 154 -15.99 -13.07 7.75
CA ARG A 154 -16.36 -14.44 7.41
C ARG A 154 -17.58 -14.48 6.51
N GLN A 155 -18.66 -13.78 6.89
CA GLN A 155 -19.88 -13.72 6.09
C GLN A 155 -19.62 -13.23 4.67
N MET A 156 -18.82 -12.16 4.50
CA MET A 156 -18.47 -11.64 3.19
C MET A 156 -17.63 -12.64 2.37
N LEU A 157 -16.63 -13.28 2.97
CA LEU A 157 -15.80 -14.28 2.30
C LEU A 157 -16.65 -15.44 1.73
N PHE A 158 -17.66 -15.90 2.46
CA PHE A 158 -18.54 -16.96 1.95
C PHE A 158 -19.53 -16.47 0.88
N GLN A 159 -20.03 -15.23 0.99
CA GLN A 159 -21.03 -14.67 0.07
C GLN A 159 -20.45 -14.07 -1.21
N ALA A 160 -19.17 -13.65 -1.18
CA ALA A 160 -18.51 -13.11 -2.36
C ALA A 160 -18.46 -14.16 -3.48
N HIS A 161 -18.67 -13.69 -4.71
CA HIS A 161 -18.52 -14.50 -5.91
C HIS A 161 -17.04 -14.68 -6.22
N HIS A 162 -16.26 -13.62 -6.02
CA HIS A 162 -14.81 -13.62 -6.13
C HIS A 162 -14.18 -12.77 -5.04
N ILE A 163 -12.96 -13.11 -4.62
CA ILE A 163 -12.23 -12.45 -3.56
C ILE A 163 -10.85 -12.10 -4.11
N ILE A 164 -10.46 -10.84 -3.98
CA ILE A 164 -9.12 -10.39 -4.31
C ILE A 164 -8.36 -10.04 -3.03
N THR A 165 -7.08 -10.39 -3.02
CA THR A 165 -6.15 -10.15 -1.91
C THR A 165 -4.84 -9.60 -2.46
N ARG A 166 -3.96 -9.12 -1.58
CA ARG A 166 -2.66 -8.56 -1.98
C ARG A 166 -1.50 -9.56 -1.95
N SER A 167 -1.74 -10.78 -1.46
CA SER A 167 -0.70 -11.79 -1.32
C SER A 167 -1.30 -13.19 -1.23
N GLN A 168 -0.54 -14.19 -1.63
CA GLN A 168 -0.86 -15.59 -1.40
C GLN A 168 -0.94 -15.88 0.10
N LYS A 169 -0.05 -15.28 0.90
CA LYS A 169 -0.09 -15.42 2.36
C LYS A 169 -1.41 -14.94 2.99
N ALA A 170 -2.12 -13.98 2.39
CA ALA A 170 -3.45 -13.55 2.83
C ALA A 170 -4.52 -14.61 2.52
N ILE A 171 -4.45 -15.21 1.32
CA ILE A 171 -5.34 -16.32 0.93
C ILE A 171 -5.18 -17.46 1.93
N ASP A 172 -3.94 -17.87 2.19
CA ASP A 172 -3.62 -18.95 3.12
C ASP A 172 -4.10 -18.63 4.54
N TRP A 173 -4.01 -17.37 4.97
CA TRP A 173 -4.55 -16.90 6.25
C TRP A 173 -6.07 -17.11 6.34
N HIS A 174 -6.81 -16.70 5.30
CA HIS A 174 -8.27 -16.86 5.28
C HIS A 174 -8.69 -18.33 5.18
N LEU A 175 -8.03 -19.14 4.35
CA LEU A 175 -8.32 -20.57 4.21
C LEU A 175 -8.00 -21.34 5.50
N LYS A 176 -6.90 -20.99 6.19
CA LYS A 176 -6.59 -21.56 7.52
C LYS A 176 -7.65 -21.19 8.56
N ALA A 177 -8.12 -19.95 8.56
CA ALA A 177 -9.17 -19.51 9.48
C ALA A 177 -10.53 -20.13 9.17
N PHE A 178 -10.81 -20.40 7.89
CA PHE A 178 -12.09 -20.91 7.41
C PHE A 178 -11.88 -22.02 6.36
N PRO A 179 -11.57 -23.27 6.77
CA PRO A 179 -11.20 -24.36 5.85
C PRO A 179 -12.26 -24.75 4.82
N SER A 180 -13.52 -24.38 5.04
CA SER A 180 -14.62 -24.62 4.09
C SER A 180 -14.79 -23.52 3.04
N LEU A 181 -13.95 -22.48 3.03
CA LEU A 181 -13.91 -21.52 1.94
C LEU A 181 -13.32 -22.18 0.69
N ASP A 182 -13.95 -21.92 -0.45
CA ASP A 182 -13.44 -22.36 -1.74
C ASP A 182 -12.23 -21.53 -2.15
N ALA A 183 -11.06 -22.18 -2.26
CA ALA A 183 -9.82 -21.55 -2.67
C ALA A 183 -9.88 -21.00 -4.11
N ALA A 184 -10.73 -21.56 -4.97
CA ALA A 184 -10.85 -21.11 -6.37
C ALA A 184 -11.41 -19.68 -6.49
N LYS A 185 -12.14 -19.21 -5.46
CA LYS A 185 -12.68 -17.85 -5.37
C LYS A 185 -11.61 -16.79 -5.15
N PHE A 186 -10.37 -17.17 -4.83
CA PHE A 186 -9.33 -16.19 -4.51
C PHE A 186 -8.48 -15.85 -5.74
N SER A 187 -8.02 -14.60 -5.78
CA SER A 187 -6.95 -14.17 -6.66
C SER A 187 -6.06 -13.17 -5.94
N VAL A 188 -4.77 -13.24 -6.22
CA VAL A 188 -3.82 -12.21 -5.83
C VAL A 188 -3.82 -11.13 -6.91
N VAL A 189 -4.06 -9.88 -6.51
CA VAL A 189 -3.86 -8.70 -7.34
C VAL A 189 -2.67 -7.92 -6.82
N ILE A 190 -1.89 -7.33 -7.74
CA ILE A 190 -0.69 -6.60 -7.37
C ILE A 190 -0.97 -5.11 -7.25
N ASN A 191 -0.21 -4.43 -6.41
CA ASN A 191 -0.20 -2.97 -6.34
C ASN A 191 0.86 -2.45 -7.32
N GLY A 192 0.43 -1.67 -8.31
CA GLY A 192 1.32 -1.15 -9.35
C GLY A 192 1.46 0.38 -9.36
N ARG A 193 2.54 0.85 -9.98
CA ARG A 193 2.80 2.27 -10.28
C ARG A 193 3.17 2.45 -11.74
N ASP A 194 2.97 3.66 -12.24
CA ASP A 194 3.40 4.05 -13.57
C ASP A 194 4.94 3.95 -13.69
N ALA A 195 5.40 3.02 -14.53
CA ALA A 195 6.81 2.70 -14.73
C ALA A 195 7.57 3.73 -15.59
N GLU A 196 6.85 4.62 -16.27
CA GLU A 196 7.45 5.76 -16.99
C GLU A 196 7.69 6.93 -16.05
N ARG A 197 6.80 7.10 -15.06
CA ARG A 197 6.98 8.08 -14.01
C ARG A 197 8.01 7.65 -12.96
N PHE A 198 7.94 6.40 -12.51
CA PHE A 198 8.91 5.82 -11.59
C PHE A 198 9.99 5.10 -12.42
N ARG A 199 11.06 5.82 -12.74
CA ARG A 199 12.19 5.26 -13.48
C ARG A 199 13.53 5.89 -13.11
N PRO A 200 14.64 5.14 -13.25
CA PRO A 200 15.97 5.71 -13.22
C PRO A 200 16.10 6.81 -14.27
N ASN A 201 16.77 7.89 -13.90
CA ASN A 201 17.14 8.98 -14.79
C ASN A 201 18.43 9.63 -14.25
N ASP A 202 19.56 9.26 -14.85
CA ASP A 202 20.88 9.66 -14.36
C ASP A 202 21.13 11.16 -14.49
N GLU A 203 20.63 11.79 -15.55
CA GLU A 203 20.75 13.24 -15.75
C GLU A 203 20.01 14.01 -14.65
N LYS A 204 18.73 13.67 -14.42
CA LYS A 204 17.92 14.29 -13.34
C LYS A 204 18.49 13.99 -11.97
N ARG A 205 19.03 12.79 -11.76
CA ARG A 205 19.72 12.40 -10.54
C ARG A 205 20.93 13.31 -10.29
N LYS A 206 21.84 13.44 -11.26
CA LYS A 206 23.05 14.30 -11.14
C LYS A 206 22.68 15.76 -10.91
N GLN A 207 21.72 16.28 -11.68
CA GLN A 207 21.23 17.65 -11.51
C GLN A 207 20.67 17.86 -10.10
N PHE A 208 19.79 16.96 -9.63
CA PHE A 208 19.15 17.16 -8.33
C PHE A 208 20.11 16.97 -7.16
N ARG A 209 21.06 16.03 -7.25
CA ARG A 209 22.13 15.89 -6.26
C ARG A 209 22.96 17.17 -6.17
N LYS A 210 23.31 17.78 -7.32
CA LYS A 210 24.00 19.09 -7.35
C LYS A 210 23.17 20.21 -6.71
N GLU A 211 21.86 20.28 -6.99
CA GLU A 211 20.93 21.25 -6.37
C GLU A 211 20.90 21.12 -4.84
N LEU A 212 21.06 19.91 -4.31
CA LEU A 212 21.04 19.61 -2.88
C LEU A 212 22.43 19.60 -2.22
N GLY A 213 23.50 19.87 -2.98
CA GLY A 213 24.87 19.81 -2.47
C GLY A 213 25.36 18.40 -2.11
N ILE A 214 24.78 17.37 -2.74
CA ILE A 214 25.16 15.97 -2.56
C ILE A 214 26.25 15.63 -3.59
N HIS A 215 27.41 15.18 -3.13
CA HIS A 215 28.53 14.78 -3.99
C HIS A 215 28.27 13.43 -4.66
N GLU A 216 28.97 13.11 -5.76
CA GLU A 216 28.78 11.83 -6.46
C GLU A 216 29.10 10.62 -5.58
N ASP A 217 30.08 10.74 -4.68
CA ASP A 217 30.52 9.67 -3.77
C ASP A 217 29.68 9.53 -2.48
N ASP A 218 28.72 10.44 -2.24
CA ASP A 218 27.90 10.38 -1.03
C ASP A 218 26.87 9.24 -1.14
N GLU A 219 26.77 8.37 -0.14
CA GLU A 219 25.70 7.37 -0.12
C GLU A 219 24.40 7.98 0.40
N VAL A 220 23.30 7.84 -0.35
CA VAL A 220 22.00 8.38 0.04
C VAL A 220 20.99 7.26 0.32
N PHE A 221 20.62 7.11 1.59
CA PHE A 221 19.50 6.29 2.02
C PHE A 221 18.20 7.08 1.90
N VAL A 222 17.10 6.39 1.63
CA VAL A 222 15.76 6.98 1.59
C VAL A 222 14.71 6.09 2.25
N TYR A 223 13.81 6.74 2.97
CA TYR A 223 12.55 6.17 3.42
C TYR A 223 11.42 7.07 2.96
N CYS A 224 10.46 6.52 2.19
CA CYS A 224 9.28 7.22 1.73
C CYS A 224 8.02 6.60 2.34
N GLY A 225 7.26 7.38 3.12
CA GLY A 225 5.94 7.00 3.60
C GLY A 225 5.66 7.43 5.03
N SER A 226 4.52 6.97 5.55
CA SER A 226 4.10 7.21 6.93
C SER A 226 5.06 6.59 7.93
N LEU A 227 5.07 7.13 9.15
CA LEU A 227 5.80 6.57 10.29
C LEU A 227 4.80 6.04 11.32
N GLY A 228 5.21 5.03 12.08
CA GLY A 228 4.37 4.33 13.03
C GLY A 228 4.97 2.98 13.46
N PRO A 229 4.32 2.29 14.41
CA PRO A 229 4.85 1.07 15.03
C PRO A 229 5.19 -0.04 14.05
N GLN A 230 4.50 -0.09 12.90
CA GLN A 230 4.70 -1.14 11.89
C GLN A 230 5.93 -0.94 10.99
N TYR A 231 6.62 0.20 11.08
CA TYR A 231 7.61 0.63 10.06
C TYR A 231 9.08 0.46 10.48
N GLY A 232 9.41 -0.43 11.42
CA GLY A 232 10.79 -0.84 11.71
C GLY A 232 11.78 0.33 11.94
N TRP A 233 11.32 1.40 12.60
CA TRP A 233 12.07 2.64 12.73
C TRP A 233 13.41 2.44 13.42
N SER A 234 13.42 1.69 14.53
CA SER A 234 14.62 1.33 15.28
C SER A 234 15.67 0.65 14.40
N GLN A 235 15.24 -0.30 13.57
CA GLN A 235 16.11 -1.09 12.70
C GLN A 235 16.67 -0.21 11.57
N MET A 236 15.85 0.66 10.97
CA MET A 236 16.34 1.62 9.97
C MET A 236 17.40 2.56 10.54
N MET A 237 17.18 3.08 11.76
CA MET A 237 18.16 3.93 12.44
C MET A 237 19.45 3.16 12.73
N ALA A 238 19.36 1.96 13.30
CA ALA A 238 20.52 1.15 13.67
C ALA A 238 21.37 0.77 12.45
N VAL A 239 20.74 0.34 11.35
CA VAL A 239 21.45 0.04 10.09
C VAL A 239 22.12 1.29 9.52
N PHE A 240 21.41 2.43 9.49
CA PHE A 240 21.99 3.67 8.99
C PHE A 240 23.14 4.16 9.86
N GLU A 241 23.01 4.10 11.18
CA GLU A 241 24.06 4.44 12.14
C GLU A 241 25.32 3.60 11.94
N GLY A 242 25.17 2.27 11.89
CA GLY A 242 26.28 1.34 11.68
C GLY A 242 26.97 1.55 10.33
N TYR A 243 26.22 1.77 9.26
CA TYR A 243 26.79 2.09 7.96
C TYR A 243 27.54 3.42 7.97
N ARG A 244 26.93 4.46 8.55
CA ARG A 244 27.51 5.79 8.59
C ARG A 244 28.79 5.85 9.43
N HIS A 245 28.90 5.04 10.49
CA HIS A 245 30.14 4.90 11.25
C HIS A 245 31.35 4.55 10.34
N LEU A 246 31.12 3.72 9.33
CA LEU A 246 32.13 3.26 8.36
C LEU A 246 32.18 4.11 7.09
N ARG A 247 31.13 4.88 6.82
CA ARG A 247 30.99 5.81 5.68
C ARG A 247 30.41 7.16 6.15
N PRO A 248 31.22 8.04 6.76
CA PRO A 248 30.74 9.25 7.45
C PRO A 248 30.01 10.29 6.60
N LYS A 249 30.16 10.24 5.27
CA LYS A 249 29.48 11.14 4.32
C LYS A 249 28.06 10.70 3.94
N SER A 250 27.60 9.56 4.46
CA SER A 250 26.27 9.02 4.13
C SER A 250 25.14 9.89 4.69
N LEU A 251 24.06 10.03 3.91
CA LEU A 251 22.87 10.82 4.23
C LEU A 251 21.64 9.93 4.29
N PHE A 252 20.69 10.26 5.16
CA PHE A 252 19.39 9.59 5.22
C PHE A 252 18.26 10.58 4.95
N TYR A 253 17.59 10.46 3.80
CA TYR A 253 16.41 11.23 3.45
C TYR A 253 15.12 10.53 3.93
N ILE A 254 14.40 11.20 4.84
CA ILE A 254 13.14 10.71 5.41
C ILE A 254 12.00 11.54 4.81
N LEU A 255 11.30 10.96 3.83
CA LEU A 255 10.17 11.56 3.14
C LEU A 255 8.86 11.12 3.81
N THR A 256 8.28 11.98 4.65
CA THR A 256 7.12 11.63 5.47
C THR A 256 6.11 12.76 5.57
N GLY A 257 4.83 12.39 5.66
CA GLY A 257 3.76 13.33 6.00
C GLY A 257 3.76 13.74 7.47
N ASN A 258 4.39 12.95 8.34
CA ASN A 258 4.48 13.19 9.78
C ASN A 258 5.91 13.64 10.17
N MET A 259 6.25 14.88 9.82
CA MET A 259 7.58 15.45 10.07
C MET A 259 7.88 15.57 11.56
N GLU A 260 6.87 15.91 12.38
CA GLU A 260 7.03 16.07 13.82
C GLU A 260 7.53 14.77 14.47
N TYR A 261 6.88 13.65 14.16
CA TYR A 261 7.31 12.35 14.66
C TYR A 261 8.76 12.04 14.23
N ALA A 262 9.12 12.31 12.96
CA ALA A 262 10.48 12.08 12.49
C ALA A 262 11.51 12.94 13.28
N HIS A 263 11.26 14.24 13.45
CA HIS A 263 12.16 15.13 14.19
C HIS A 263 12.34 14.71 15.65
N GLN A 264 11.29 14.20 16.28
CA GLN A 264 11.33 13.74 17.68
C GLN A 264 12.05 12.39 17.84
N ASN A 265 12.03 11.52 16.82
CA ASN A 265 12.51 10.14 16.93
C ASN A 265 13.83 9.86 16.19
N VAL A 266 14.39 10.84 15.46
CA VAL A 266 15.76 10.75 14.96
C VAL A 266 16.74 10.94 16.13
N PRO A 267 17.72 10.04 16.34
CA PRO A 267 18.75 10.22 17.36
C PRO A 267 19.54 11.52 17.17
N LYS A 268 19.80 12.25 18.26
CA LYS A 268 20.47 13.56 18.22
C LYS A 268 21.81 13.54 17.47
N HIS A 269 22.57 12.45 17.59
CA HIS A 269 23.88 12.30 16.93
C HIS A 269 23.76 12.03 15.41
N LEU A 270 22.59 11.63 14.90
CA LEU A 270 22.31 11.45 13.47
C LEU A 270 21.57 12.64 12.84
N ALA A 271 21.18 13.64 13.62
CA ALA A 271 20.32 14.74 13.18
C ALA A 271 20.91 15.53 12.00
N SER A 272 22.24 15.73 11.97
CA SER A 272 22.92 16.44 10.88
C SER A 272 22.97 15.64 9.57
N SER A 273 22.87 14.31 9.65
CA SER A 273 22.87 13.40 8.50
C SER A 273 21.48 12.90 8.10
N SER A 274 20.44 13.26 8.84
CA SER A 274 19.06 12.84 8.61
C SER A 274 18.23 14.01 8.09
N ILE A 275 17.91 14.00 6.80
CA ILE A 275 17.17 15.07 6.13
C ILE A 275 15.69 14.70 6.07
N ILE A 276 14.89 15.36 6.91
CA ILE A 276 13.43 15.15 6.93
C ILE A 276 12.77 16.12 5.94
N ARG A 277 11.88 15.59 5.09
CA ARG A 277 11.09 16.36 4.12
C ARG A 277 9.67 15.86 4.04
N LYS A 278 8.73 16.78 3.85
CA LYS A 278 7.39 16.49 3.33
C LYS A 278 7.38 16.91 1.87
N VAL A 279 7.09 15.96 0.98
CA VAL A 279 7.11 16.17 -0.47
C VAL A 279 5.76 15.80 -1.06
N SER A 280 5.40 16.41 -2.18
CA SER A 280 4.21 16.00 -2.92
C SER A 280 4.45 14.63 -3.58
N PHE A 281 3.38 13.87 -3.86
CA PHE A 281 3.50 12.60 -4.58
C PHE A 281 4.19 12.76 -5.95
N GLN A 282 4.04 13.92 -6.60
CA GLN A 282 4.67 14.25 -7.88
C GLN A 282 6.20 14.36 -7.78
N GLU A 283 6.71 14.76 -6.62
CA GLU A 283 8.15 14.90 -6.39
C GLU A 283 8.82 13.61 -5.92
N VAL A 284 8.06 12.63 -5.41
CA VAL A 284 8.61 11.35 -4.91
C VAL A 284 9.59 10.71 -5.91
N PRO A 285 9.27 10.54 -7.21
CA PRO A 285 10.23 9.97 -8.17
C PRO A 285 11.56 10.74 -8.24
N LYS A 286 11.55 12.07 -8.08
CA LYS A 286 12.76 12.91 -8.07
C LYS A 286 13.67 12.54 -6.89
N TYR A 287 13.10 12.40 -5.70
CA TYR A 287 13.82 12.01 -4.49
C TYR A 287 14.27 10.55 -4.49
N LEU A 288 13.50 9.64 -5.07
CA LEU A 288 13.95 8.25 -5.22
C LEU A 288 15.13 8.15 -6.20
N ASN A 289 15.11 8.91 -7.30
CA ASN A 289 16.20 8.92 -8.27
C ASN A 289 17.55 9.38 -7.68
N MET A 290 17.55 10.36 -6.76
CA MET A 290 18.79 10.79 -6.09
C MET A 290 19.34 9.79 -5.07
N ALA A 291 18.51 8.85 -4.61
CA ALA A 291 18.86 7.89 -3.58
C ALA A 291 19.51 6.62 -4.16
N ASP A 292 20.22 5.92 -3.28
CA ASP A 292 20.99 4.71 -3.53
C ASP A 292 20.32 3.50 -2.85
N VAL A 293 19.85 3.70 -1.62
CA VAL A 293 19.23 2.64 -0.79
C VAL A 293 17.82 3.03 -0.36
N GLY A 294 16.84 2.19 -0.65
CA GLY A 294 15.47 2.31 -0.16
C GLY A 294 15.21 1.40 1.05
N PHE A 295 14.83 1.97 2.19
CA PHE A 295 14.34 1.17 3.32
C PHE A 295 12.85 0.86 3.17
N ALA A 296 12.53 -0.43 3.14
CA ALA A 296 11.19 -1.00 3.18
C ALA A 296 11.03 -1.96 4.37
N ILE A 297 11.66 -1.63 5.50
CA ILE A 297 11.59 -2.40 6.74
C ILE A 297 10.20 -2.24 7.38
N ARG A 298 9.65 -3.36 7.85
CA ARG A 298 8.37 -3.44 8.57
C ARG A 298 8.44 -4.54 9.63
N GLU A 299 7.72 -4.34 10.74
CA GLU A 299 7.59 -5.35 11.80
C GLU A 299 6.79 -6.57 11.29
N PRO A 300 7.35 -7.80 11.28
CA PRO A 300 6.77 -8.97 10.60
C PRO A 300 5.68 -9.66 11.43
N LEU A 301 4.72 -8.87 11.91
CA LEU A 301 3.58 -9.36 12.68
C LEU A 301 2.52 -10.05 11.79
N PRO A 302 1.61 -10.87 12.36
CA PRO A 302 0.67 -11.68 11.59
C PRO A 302 -0.12 -10.92 10.51
N SER A 303 -0.53 -9.68 10.80
CA SER A 303 -1.26 -8.85 9.85
C SER A 303 -0.45 -8.46 8.60
N MET A 304 0.89 -8.42 8.68
CA MET A 304 1.75 -8.09 7.55
C MET A 304 1.75 -9.16 6.46
N LYS A 305 1.24 -10.37 6.74
CA LYS A 305 1.00 -11.38 5.72
C LYS A 305 0.04 -10.90 4.63
N GLY A 306 -0.84 -9.95 4.93
CA GLY A 306 -1.77 -9.35 3.98
C GLY A 306 -1.21 -8.21 3.14
N VAL A 307 0.04 -7.78 3.36
CA VAL A 307 0.54 -6.51 2.82
C VAL A 307 1.34 -6.71 1.54
N ALA A 308 1.05 -5.91 0.51
CA ALA A 308 1.92 -5.70 -0.66
C ALA A 308 2.47 -4.26 -0.62
N PRO A 309 3.70 -4.02 -0.12
CA PRO A 309 4.22 -2.67 0.10
C PRO A 309 4.40 -1.90 -1.21
N ILE A 310 3.64 -0.82 -1.38
CA ILE A 310 3.70 0.04 -2.57
C ILE A 310 5.09 0.67 -2.75
N LYS A 311 5.71 1.10 -1.64
CA LYS A 311 7.04 1.72 -1.64
C LYS A 311 8.13 0.80 -2.19
N LEU A 312 8.02 -0.51 -1.97
CA LEU A 312 8.98 -1.46 -2.51
C LEU A 312 8.94 -1.43 -4.05
N GLY A 313 7.74 -1.41 -4.62
CA GLY A 313 7.55 -1.23 -6.05
C GLY A 313 8.10 0.10 -6.56
N GLU A 314 7.84 1.21 -5.87
CA GLU A 314 8.38 2.53 -6.23
C GLU A 314 9.92 2.56 -6.23
N TYR A 315 10.55 1.92 -5.25
CA TYR A 315 12.00 1.83 -5.16
C TYR A 315 12.59 0.99 -6.28
N LEU A 316 12.03 -0.21 -6.51
CA LEU A 316 12.52 -1.11 -7.56
C LEU A 316 12.31 -0.50 -8.95
N LEU A 317 11.17 0.12 -9.22
CA LEU A 317 10.92 0.82 -10.48
C LEU A 317 11.94 1.94 -10.73
N CYS A 318 12.38 2.65 -9.70
CA CYS A 318 13.44 3.66 -9.76
C CYS A 318 14.87 3.07 -9.68
N GLY A 319 15.01 1.76 -9.60
CA GLY A 319 16.29 1.04 -9.58
C GLY A 319 17.02 1.03 -8.24
N LEU A 320 16.40 1.40 -7.12
CA LEU A 320 17.14 1.49 -5.85
C LEU A 320 17.58 0.10 -5.37
N PHE A 321 18.72 0.05 -4.68
CA PHE A 321 19.05 -1.07 -3.80
C PHE A 321 18.07 -1.08 -2.63
N VAL A 322 17.56 -2.24 -2.20
CA VAL A 322 16.49 -2.27 -1.19
C VAL A 322 16.88 -3.11 0.01
N VAL A 323 16.55 -2.59 1.19
CA VAL A 323 16.56 -3.33 2.46
C VAL A 323 15.11 -3.47 2.90
N ALA A 324 14.59 -4.70 2.86
CA ALA A 324 13.19 -4.99 3.11
C ALA A 324 13.05 -6.14 4.10
N SER A 325 12.03 -6.10 4.94
CA SER A 325 11.85 -7.14 5.97
C SER A 325 11.38 -8.46 5.39
N LYS A 326 11.89 -9.55 5.95
CA LYS A 326 11.34 -10.89 5.79
C LYS A 326 9.90 -10.94 6.30
N GLY A 327 9.07 -11.76 5.67
CA GLY A 327 7.74 -12.11 6.21
C GLY A 327 6.61 -11.14 5.87
N ILE A 328 6.85 -10.16 4.99
CA ILE A 328 5.84 -9.16 4.59
C ILE A 328 5.13 -9.60 3.31
N GLY A 329 3.90 -10.09 3.41
CA GLY A 329 3.15 -10.63 2.26
C GLY A 329 4.00 -11.53 1.37
N ASP A 330 3.92 -11.36 0.06
CA ASP A 330 4.70 -12.15 -0.89
C ASP A 330 6.07 -11.53 -1.23
N THR A 331 6.55 -10.52 -0.48
CA THR A 331 7.78 -9.80 -0.85
C THR A 331 9.00 -10.70 -0.84
N ASP A 332 9.09 -11.69 0.04
CA ASP A 332 10.21 -12.63 0.12
C ASP A 332 10.50 -13.27 -1.26
N ARG A 333 9.45 -13.80 -1.91
CA ARG A 333 9.53 -14.43 -3.24
C ARG A 333 9.89 -13.46 -4.36
N ILE A 334 9.60 -12.17 -4.18
CA ILE A 334 9.94 -11.13 -5.15
C ILE A 334 11.41 -10.73 -4.96
N LEU A 335 11.85 -10.54 -3.71
CA LEU A 335 13.21 -10.14 -3.34
C LEU A 335 14.25 -11.20 -3.73
N GLU A 336 13.90 -12.49 -3.70
CA GLU A 336 14.75 -13.57 -4.28
C GLU A 336 15.15 -13.32 -5.74
N LYS A 337 14.36 -12.54 -6.48
CA LYS A 337 14.61 -12.20 -7.89
C LYS A 337 15.26 -10.83 -8.06
N VAL A 338 15.35 -10.04 -6.99
CA VAL A 338 15.98 -8.71 -6.98
C VAL A 338 17.45 -8.88 -6.63
N PRO A 339 18.37 -8.70 -7.60
CA PRO A 339 19.79 -8.85 -7.34
C PRO A 339 20.27 -7.76 -6.38
N GLY A 340 21.02 -8.15 -5.37
CA GLY A 340 21.44 -7.20 -4.34
C GLY A 340 20.25 -6.60 -3.58
N SER A 341 19.18 -7.34 -3.34
CA SER A 341 18.28 -6.96 -2.24
C SER A 341 18.79 -7.55 -0.93
N ILE A 342 18.56 -6.85 0.18
CA ILE A 342 18.78 -7.40 1.52
C ILE A 342 17.41 -7.71 2.14
N VAL A 343 17.22 -8.97 2.48
CA VAL A 343 16.07 -9.44 3.26
C VAL A 343 16.46 -9.35 4.74
N PHE A 344 15.98 -8.32 5.41
CA PHE A 344 16.23 -8.10 6.84
C PHE A 344 15.39 -9.07 7.67
N ASP A 345 16.05 -10.01 8.36
CA ASP A 345 15.41 -10.93 9.29
C ASP A 345 15.44 -10.33 10.71
N HIS A 346 14.26 -10.02 11.26
CA HIS A 346 14.15 -9.40 12.59
C HIS A 346 14.48 -10.35 13.73
N ASP A 347 14.39 -11.66 13.50
CA ASP A 347 14.63 -12.67 14.51
C ASP A 347 16.10 -13.13 14.54
N GLN A 348 16.92 -12.60 13.63
CA GLN A 348 18.31 -12.98 13.50
C GLN A 348 19.22 -12.10 14.38
N ASP A 349 19.99 -12.74 15.26
CA ASP A 349 21.05 -12.07 16.01
C ASP A 349 22.10 -11.49 15.05
N GLY A 350 22.46 -10.22 15.24
CA GLY A 350 23.41 -9.54 14.36
C GLY A 350 22.85 -9.08 13.01
N ALA A 351 21.53 -9.10 12.81
CA ALA A 351 20.90 -8.70 11.55
C ALA A 351 21.29 -7.29 11.09
N VAL A 352 21.52 -6.36 12.03
CA VAL A 352 21.96 -5.00 11.73
C VAL A 352 23.38 -5.01 11.16
N GLU A 353 24.31 -5.67 11.83
CA GLU A 353 25.71 -5.77 11.45
C GLU A 353 25.85 -6.45 10.09
N GLU A 354 25.15 -7.56 9.86
CA GLU A 354 25.15 -8.25 8.57
C GLU A 354 24.59 -7.39 7.44
N THR A 355 23.50 -6.66 7.71
CA THR A 355 22.93 -5.72 6.74
C THR A 355 23.94 -4.62 6.40
N VAL A 356 24.65 -4.09 7.39
CA VAL A 356 25.71 -3.09 7.18
C VAL A 356 26.85 -3.65 6.33
N GLN A 357 27.33 -4.87 6.62
CA GLN A 357 28.38 -5.50 5.82
C GLN A 357 27.93 -5.76 4.39
N ALA A 358 26.71 -6.26 4.19
CA ALA A 358 26.14 -6.46 2.86
C ALA A 358 26.02 -5.15 2.07
N LEU A 359 25.65 -4.05 2.73
CA LEU A 359 25.64 -2.72 2.12
C LEU A 359 27.06 -2.23 1.76
N LEU A 360 28.07 -2.51 2.58
CA LEU A 360 29.45 -2.11 2.29
C LEU A 360 30.08 -2.91 1.14
N ASN A 361 29.66 -4.16 0.96
CA ASN A 361 30.17 -5.08 -0.06
C ASN A 361 29.49 -4.94 -1.42
N ARG A 362 28.68 -3.89 -1.65
CA ARG A 362 28.06 -3.64 -2.96
C ARG A 362 29.12 -3.19 -3.96
N THR A 363 29.29 -3.96 -5.03
CA THR A 363 30.31 -3.72 -6.08
C THR A 363 29.73 -3.45 -7.47
N PHE A 364 28.40 -3.51 -7.63
CA PHE A 364 27.74 -3.43 -8.92
C PHE A 364 26.61 -2.40 -8.90
N ASP A 365 26.34 -1.79 -10.05
CA ASP A 365 25.17 -0.93 -10.24
C ASP A 365 23.91 -1.80 -10.49
N TYR A 366 23.09 -1.95 -9.46
CA TYR A 366 21.89 -2.76 -9.51
C TYR A 366 20.69 -2.05 -10.16
N ARG A 367 20.81 -0.80 -10.61
CA ARG A 367 19.64 0.01 -11.00
C ARG A 367 18.80 -0.60 -12.11
N GLU A 368 19.44 -1.01 -13.20
CA GLU A 368 18.73 -1.59 -14.34
C GLU A 368 18.14 -2.97 -14.00
N ALA A 369 18.88 -3.78 -13.25
CA ALA A 369 18.43 -5.11 -12.86
C ALA A 369 17.25 -5.05 -11.88
N ASN A 370 17.30 -4.14 -10.90
CA ASN A 370 16.20 -3.90 -9.96
C ASN A 370 14.98 -3.32 -10.67
N ARG A 371 15.18 -2.41 -11.63
CA ARG A 371 14.10 -1.88 -12.49
C ARG A 371 13.38 -3.00 -13.23
N LYS A 372 14.12 -3.93 -13.83
CA LYS A 372 13.52 -5.06 -14.57
C LYS A 372 12.53 -5.85 -13.70
N VAL A 373 12.90 -6.12 -12.44
CA VAL A 373 12.00 -6.77 -11.47
C VAL A 373 10.85 -5.83 -11.08
N GLY A 374 11.14 -4.55 -10.85
CA GLY A 374 10.14 -3.52 -10.58
C GLY A 374 9.03 -3.48 -11.64
N VAL A 375 9.39 -3.49 -12.92
CA VAL A 375 8.45 -3.49 -14.04
C VAL A 375 7.63 -4.78 -14.06
N ALA A 376 8.27 -5.94 -13.84
CA ALA A 376 7.62 -7.24 -13.89
C ALA A 376 6.60 -7.48 -12.76
N TYR A 377 6.81 -6.91 -11.57
CA TYR A 377 5.98 -7.19 -10.38
C TYR A 377 5.23 -5.98 -9.81
N PHE A 378 5.54 -4.75 -10.26
CA PHE A 378 4.96 -3.52 -9.71
C PHE A 378 4.61 -2.47 -10.77
N SER A 379 4.61 -2.80 -12.06
CA SER A 379 4.10 -1.85 -13.07
C SER A 379 2.58 -1.73 -13.02
N LEU A 380 2.08 -0.56 -13.41
CA LEU A 380 0.65 -0.31 -13.58
C LEU A 380 0.03 -1.27 -14.60
N ALA A 381 0.78 -1.61 -15.66
CA ALA A 381 0.35 -2.55 -16.68
C ALA A 381 0.10 -3.96 -16.11
N GLU A 382 1.04 -4.49 -15.31
CA GLU A 382 0.85 -5.80 -14.68
C GLU A 382 -0.24 -5.76 -13.60
N SER A 383 -0.39 -4.64 -12.90
CA SER A 383 -1.48 -4.47 -11.93
C SER A 383 -2.84 -4.53 -12.61
N ALA A 384 -3.04 -3.78 -13.69
CA ALA A 384 -4.25 -3.86 -14.49
C ALA A 384 -4.49 -5.29 -15.02
N ALA A 385 -3.45 -5.97 -15.50
CA ALA A 385 -3.56 -7.35 -15.96
C ALA A 385 -4.01 -8.31 -14.83
N SER A 386 -3.48 -8.15 -13.62
CA SER A 386 -3.88 -8.95 -12.45
C SER A 386 -5.36 -8.74 -12.07
N TYR A 387 -5.83 -7.48 -12.10
CA TYR A 387 -7.23 -7.15 -11.87
C TYR A 387 -8.14 -7.71 -12.96
N LEU A 388 -7.75 -7.61 -14.23
CA LEU A 388 -8.50 -8.20 -15.35
C LEU A 388 -8.65 -9.72 -15.21
N ARG A 389 -7.56 -10.43 -14.89
CA ARG A 389 -7.60 -11.87 -14.63
C ARG A 389 -8.57 -12.22 -13.50
N ALA A 390 -8.57 -11.43 -12.42
CA ALA A 390 -9.49 -11.64 -11.30
C ALA A 390 -10.95 -11.35 -11.67
N LEU A 391 -11.21 -10.23 -12.37
CA LEU A 391 -12.56 -9.81 -12.73
C LEU A 391 -13.21 -10.74 -13.77
N ASN A 392 -12.43 -11.26 -14.72
CA ASN A 392 -12.91 -12.20 -15.73
C ASN A 392 -13.37 -13.54 -15.13
N ARG A 393 -13.00 -13.89 -13.89
CA ARG A 393 -13.50 -15.11 -13.21
C ARG A 393 -14.96 -15.01 -12.79
N ILE A 394 -15.55 -13.82 -12.79
CA ILE A 394 -16.96 -13.59 -12.43
C ILE A 394 -17.85 -13.62 -13.69
N VAL A 395 -17.23 -13.49 -14.87
CA VAL A 395 -17.90 -13.14 -16.13
C VAL A 395 -18.57 -14.31 -16.81
#